data_AF-U2B3M9-F1
#
_entry.id   AF-U2B3M9-F1
#
_cell.length_a   1.000
_cell.length_b   1.000
_cell.length_c   1.000
_cell.angle_alpha   90.00
_cell.angle_beta   90.00
_cell.angle_gamma   90.00
#
_symmetry.space_group_name_H-M   'P 1'
#
loop_
_entity.id
_entity.type
_entity.pdbx_description
1 polymer ?
#
loop_
_entity_poly.entity_id
_entity_poly.type
_entity_poly.pdbx_seq_one_letter_code
_entity_poly.pdbx_strand_id
1 'polypeptide(L)' 'MWVLAWGAGLLLATHFFGNWEDKQRNPNQVPQSVQGEGFVEVRLASSRQGHYLVNGQIDGQDVTFLLDTGATQVA' A
#
# COMPACT_ATOMS: atom_id res chain seq x y z
N MET A 1 5.72 34.85 14.37
CA MET A 1 4.40 34.22 14.57
C MET A 1 3.80 33.71 13.27
N TRP A 2 3.63 34.54 12.23
CA TRP A 2 3.09 34.11 10.92
C TRP A 2 3.92 33.06 10.17
N VAL A 3 5.25 33.18 10.20
CA VAL A 3 6.14 32.19 9.55
C VAL A 3 6.00 30.81 10.19
N LEU A 4 5.83 30.74 11.52
CA LEU A 4 5.60 29.48 12.23
C LEU A 4 4.23 28.88 11.89
N ALA A 5 3.19 29.73 11.76
CA ALA A 5 1.86 29.28 11.36
C ALA A 5 1.86 28.71 9.93
N TRP A 6 2.51 29.38 8.98
CA TRP A 6 2.68 28.87 7.62
C TRP A 6 3.54 27.60 7.56
N GLY A 7 4.62 27.55 8.33
CA GLY A 7 5.47 26.36 8.44
C GLY A 7 4.68 25.15 8.97
N ALA A 8 3.93 25.32 10.05
CA ALA A 8 3.08 24.27 10.60
C ALA A 8 1.98 23.85 9.60
N GLY A 9 1.36 24.81 8.91
CA GLY A 9 0.35 24.53 7.87
C GLY A 9 0.90 23.69 6.72
N LEU A 10 2.08 24.03 6.20
CA LEU A 10 2.73 23.27 5.14
C LEU A 10 3.14 21.87 5.62
N LEU A 11 3.69 21.74 6.83
CA LEU A 11 4.03 20.43 7.41
C LEU A 11 2.80 19.53 7.51
N LEU A 12 1.68 20.06 8.01
CA LEU A 12 0.42 19.31 8.10
C LEU A 12 -0.13 18.93 6.73
N ALA A 13 -0.09 19.86 5.77
CA ALA A 13 -0.53 19.60 4.41
C ALA A 13 0.30 18.49 3.75
N THR A 14 1.64 18.58 3.79
CA THR A 14 2.54 17.57 3.24
C THR A 14 2.29 16.21 3.87
N HIS A 15 2.14 16.13 5.20
CA HIS A 15 1.85 14.87 5.87
C HIS A 15 0.47 14.30 5.47
N PHE A 16 -0.56 15.14 5.41
CA PHE A 16 -1.91 14.72 5.03
C PHE A 16 -1.97 14.22 3.59
N PHE A 17 -1.43 14.99 2.64
CA PHE A 17 -1.46 14.63 1.23
C PHE A 17 -0.54 13.45 0.92
N GLY A 18 0.60 13.32 1.61
CA GLY A 18 1.47 12.15 1.49
C GLY A 18 0.74 10.86 1.87
N ASN A 19 0.12 10.83 3.06
CA ASN A 19 -0.66 9.67 3.49
C ASN A 19 -1.83 9.33 2.56
N TRP A 20 -2.45 10.36 1.97
CA TRP A 20 -3.52 10.17 0.99
C TRP A 20 -3.01 9.61 -0.35
N GLU A 21 -1.84 10.05 -0.80
CA GLU A 21 -1.18 9.52 -2.00
C GLU A 21 -0.75 8.06 -1.80
N ASP A 22 -0.16 7.75 -0.65
CA ASP A 22 0.29 6.39 -0.30
C ASP A 22 -0.85 5.36 -0.38
N LYS A 23 -2.04 5.73 0.10
CA LYS A 23 -3.26 4.92 0.01
C LYS A 23 -3.75 4.72 -1.43
N GLN A 24 -3.50 5.68 -2.31
CA GLN A 24 -3.85 5.55 -3.73
C GLN A 24 -2.82 4.72 -4.50
N ARG A 25 -1.55 4.78 -4.11
CA ARG A 25 -0.49 3.96 -4.71
C ARG A 25 -0.69 2.49 -4.34
N ASN A 26 -0.95 2.18 -3.07
CA ASN A 26 -1.31 0.84 -2.63
C ASN A 26 -2.64 0.87 -1.85
N PRO A 27 -3.77 0.49 -2.49
CA PRO A 27 -5.06 0.39 -1.79
C PRO A 27 -5.17 -0.86 -0.91
N ASN A 28 -4.27 -1.84 -1.05
CA ASN A 28 -4.30 -3.13 -0.35
C ASN A 28 -3.24 -3.19 0.78
N GLN A 29 -3.13 -2.12 1.57
CA GLN A 29 -2.18 -2.06 2.69
C GLN A 29 -2.50 -3.05 3.81
N VAL A 30 -3.75 -3.47 3.91
CA VAL A 30 -4.22 -4.49 4.85
C VAL A 30 -4.97 -5.53 4.03
N PRO A 31 -4.29 -6.55 3.48
CA PRO A 31 -4.95 -7.58 2.70
C PRO A 31 -5.92 -8.38 3.55
N GLN A 32 -7.11 -8.65 3.00
CA GLN A 32 -8.07 -9.57 3.59
C GLN A 32 -8.06 -10.87 2.79
N SER A 33 -7.96 -11.97 3.51
CA SER A 33 -8.01 -13.32 2.94
C SER A 33 -9.22 -14.08 3.46
N VAL A 34 -9.88 -14.83 2.58
CA VAL A 34 -10.91 -15.81 2.94
C VAL A 34 -10.34 -17.21 2.70
N GLN A 35 -10.47 -18.08 3.70
CA GLN A 35 -10.08 -19.48 3.59
C GLN A 35 -11.33 -20.30 3.21
N GLY A 36 -11.25 -21.02 2.09
CA GLY A 36 -12.26 -22.00 1.67
C GLY A 36 -11.72 -23.42 1.76
N GLU A 37 -12.51 -24.40 1.31
CA GLU A 37 -12.05 -25.80 1.25
C GLU A 37 -10.96 -25.97 0.18
N GLY A 38 -9.70 -25.96 0.62
CA GLY A 38 -8.53 -26.19 -0.22
C GLY A 38 -7.99 -24.95 -0.95
N PHE A 39 -8.49 -23.75 -0.66
CA PHE A 39 -7.97 -22.51 -1.27
C PHE A 39 -7.96 -21.33 -0.29
N VAL A 40 -7.11 -20.34 -0.61
CA VAL A 40 -7.12 -19.02 0.03
C VAL A 40 -7.39 -17.98 -1.05
N GLU A 41 -8.48 -17.23 -0.91
CA GLU A 41 -8.80 -16.09 -1.78
C GLU A 41 -8.29 -14.81 -1.13
N VAL A 42 -7.54 -14.02 -1.89
CA VAL A 42 -7.14 -12.65 -1.51
C VAL A 42 -7.74 -11.69 -2.53
N ARG A 43 -8.53 -10.74 -2.04
CA ARG A 43 -9.16 -9.74 -2.90
C ARG A 43 -8.32 -8.47 -2.93
N LEU A 44 -7.79 -8.14 -4.10
CA LEU A 44 -6.95 -6.95 -4.31
C LEU A 44 -7.69 -5.94 -5.20
N ALA A 45 -7.67 -4.68 -4.79
CA ALA A 45 -8.05 -3.55 -5.61
C ALA A 45 -6.86 -3.11 -6.47
N SER A 46 -7.15 -2.70 -7.71
CA SER A 46 -6.14 -2.13 -8.60
C SER A 46 -5.76 -0.72 -8.14
N SER A 47 -4.47 -0.40 -8.15
CA SER A 47 -3.97 0.96 -7.94
C SER A 47 -4.32 1.87 -9.12
N ARG A 48 -4.09 3.18 -8.99
CA ARG A 48 -4.28 4.15 -10.10
C ARG A 48 -3.44 3.85 -11.35
N GLN A 49 -2.39 3.05 -11.21
CA GLN A 49 -1.48 2.65 -12.29
C GLN A 49 -1.91 1.35 -12.96
N GLY A 50 -2.98 0.70 -12.48
CA GLY A 50 -3.44 -0.60 -12.98
C GLY A 50 -2.77 -1.81 -12.30
N HIS A 51 -1.75 -1.59 -11.47
CA HIS A 51 -1.03 -2.63 -10.75
C HIS A 51 -1.74 -3.05 -9.47
N TYR A 52 -1.58 -4.32 -9.08
CA TYR A 52 -2.07 -4.87 -7.81
C TYR A 52 -0.90 -5.01 -6.85
N LEU A 53 -0.75 -4.02 -5.97
CA LEU A 53 0.23 -4.03 -4.89
C LEU A 53 -0.42 -4.55 -3.61
N VAL A 54 0.34 -5.19 -2.73
CA VAL A 54 -0.15 -5.67 -1.44
C VAL A 54 0.97 -5.65 -0.40
N ASN A 55 0.66 -5.24 0.83
CA ASN A 55 1.64 -5.30 1.91
C ASN A 55 1.66 -6.69 2.54
N GLY A 56 2.84 -7.10 2.99
CA GLY A 56 3.03 -8.30 3.79
C GLY A 56 4.44 -8.32 4.38
N GLN A 57 4.91 -9.50 4.76
CA GLN A 57 6.23 -9.65 5.37
C GLN A 57 7.02 -10.79 4.72
N ILE A 58 8.32 -10.58 4.55
CA ILE A 58 9.30 -11.63 4.25
C ILE A 58 10.24 -11.70 5.45
N ASP A 59 10.36 -12.87 6.07
CA ASP A 59 11.21 -13.07 7.26
C ASP A 59 10.98 -12.02 8.38
N GLY A 60 9.72 -11.60 8.54
CA GLY A 60 9.31 -10.58 9.52
C GLY A 60 9.64 -9.13 9.15
N GLN A 61 10.20 -8.87 7.96
CA GLN A 61 10.41 -7.53 7.42
C GLN A 61 9.23 -7.11 6.55
N ASP A 62 8.71 -5.90 6.79
CA ASP A 62 7.62 -5.34 5.99
C ASP A 62 8.07 -5.07 4.55
N VAL A 63 7.32 -5.61 3.59
CA VAL A 63 7.54 -5.41 2.16
C VAL A 63 6.21 -5.15 1.44
N THR A 64 6.29 -4.51 0.28
CA THR A 64 5.16 -4.35 -0.64
C THR A 64 5.39 -5.25 -1.86
N PHE A 65 4.52 -6.24 -2.04
CA PHE A 65 4.54 -7.15 -3.17
C PHE A 65 3.77 -6.56 -4.35
N LEU A 66 4.22 -6.92 -5.57
CA LEU A 66 3.49 -6.72 -6.81
C LEU A 66 2.97 -8.08 -7.29
N LEU A 67 1.68 -8.16 -7.62
CA LEU A 67 1.13 -9.36 -8.25
C LEU A 67 1.59 -9.45 -9.71
N ASP A 68 2.55 -10.32 -9.97
CA ASP A 68 3.06 -10.62 -11.31
C ASP A 68 2.79 -12.08 -11.67
N THR A 69 1.87 -12.32 -12.60
CA THR A 69 1.55 -13.68 -13.09
C THR A 69 2.57 -14.20 -14.11
N GLY A 70 3.46 -13.34 -14.61
CA GLY A 70 4.50 -13.69 -15.58
C GLY A 70 5.82 -14.13 -14.93
N ALA A 71 6.01 -13.85 -13.64
CA ALA A 71 7.20 -14.25 -12.87
C ALA A 71 6.91 -15.49 -12.03
N THR A 72 7.74 -16.53 -12.16
CA THR A 72 7.64 -17.77 -11.35
C THR A 72 8.60 -17.78 -10.17
N GLN A 73 9.51 -16.81 -10.05
CA GLN A 73 10.53 -16.75 -9.00
C GLN A 73 10.41 -15.46 -8.20
N VAL A 74 10.52 -15.61 -6.88
CA VAL A 74 10.77 -14.52 -5.93
C VAL A 74 12.25 -14.62 -5.56
N ALA A 75 13.03 -13.57 -5.85
CA ALA A 75 14.47 -13.50 -5.57
C ALA A 75 14.74 -12.63 -4.33
#